data_AF-A0A6H9XZA3-F1
#
_entry.id   AF-A0A6H9XZA3-F1
#
_cell.length_a   1.000
_cell.length_b   1.000
_cell.length_c   1.000
_cell.angle_alpha   90.00
_cell.angle_beta   90.00
_cell.angle_gamma   90.00
#
_symmetry.space_group_name_H-M   'P 1'
#
loop_
_entity.id
_entity.type
_entity.pdbx_description
1 polymer ?
#
loop_
_entity_poly.entity_id
_entity_poly.type
_entity_poly.pdbx_seq_one_letter_code
_entity_poly.pdbx_strand_id
1 'polypeptide(L)'
;MNTLDLFAAAELLHIHPVTLRNKARAGEIPGAKIGKSWVFLEVDLIEHIRSQYAPRVMQGEQKEKSLCHSTNAKTRLTGGSSSTTWARRYKEALGLKTS
;
A
#
# COMPACT_ATOMS: atom_id res chain seq x y z
N MET A 1 -23.44 -4.23 -13.79
CA MET A 1 -22.46 -5.27 -13.41
C MET A 1 -22.65 -6.42 -14.37
N ASN A 2 -21.64 -6.72 -15.17
CA ASN A 2 -21.72 -7.78 -16.17
C ASN A 2 -20.94 -9.00 -15.70
N THR A 3 -21.48 -10.17 -16.02
CA THR A 3 -20.81 -11.46 -15.85
C THR A 3 -20.28 -11.94 -17.18
N LEU A 4 -19.09 -12.52 -17.17
CA LEU A 4 -18.39 -13.06 -18.34
C LEU A 4 -18.26 -14.57 -18.21
N ASP A 5 -18.42 -15.27 -19.33
CA ASP A 5 -18.05 -16.68 -19.47
C ASP A 5 -16.53 -16.81 -19.60
N LEU A 6 -16.01 -18.04 -19.47
CA LEU A 6 -14.59 -18.35 -19.54
C LEU A 6 -13.90 -17.78 -20.79
N PHE A 7 -14.54 -17.88 -21.96
CA PHE A 7 -13.96 -17.38 -23.21
C PHE A 7 -13.91 -15.84 -23.25
N ALA A 8 -15.01 -15.18 -22.87
CA ALA A 8 -15.06 -13.72 -22.83
C ALA A 8 -14.08 -13.14 -21.79
N ALA A 9 -13.96 -13.79 -20.63
CA ALA A 9 -12.97 -13.42 -19.62
C ALA A 9 -11.53 -13.64 -20.09
N ALA A 10 -11.29 -14.72 -20.86
CA ALA A 10 -9.98 -15.01 -21.45
C ALA A 10 -9.58 -13.97 -22.51
N GLU A 11 -10.53 -13.55 -23.34
CA GLU A 11 -10.34 -12.46 -24.30
C GLU A 11 -10.03 -11.13 -23.59
N LEU A 12 -10.79 -10.78 -22.55
CA LEU A 12 -10.56 -9.55 -21.78
C LEU A 12 -9.14 -9.52 -21.20
N LEU A 13 -8.70 -10.61 -20.57
CA LEU A 13 -7.37 -10.72 -19.97
C LEU A 13 -6.25 -11.04 -20.97
N HIS A 14 -6.58 -11.28 -22.24
CA HIS A 14 -5.64 -11.69 -23.30
C HIS A 14 -4.83 -12.95 -22.91
N ILE A 15 -5.47 -13.94 -22.29
CA ILE A 15 -4.84 -15.21 -21.91
C ILE A 15 -5.62 -16.40 -22.48
N HIS A 16 -4.95 -17.54 -22.67
CA HIS A 16 -5.62 -18.74 -23.16
C HIS A 16 -6.68 -19.24 -22.15
N PRO A 17 -7.89 -19.67 -22.57
CA PRO A 17 -8.98 -20.06 -21.67
C PRO A 17 -8.62 -21.23 -20.74
N VAL A 18 -7.76 -22.16 -21.19
CA VAL A 18 -7.25 -23.25 -20.33
C VAL A 18 -6.39 -22.69 -19.19
N THR A 19 -5.56 -21.69 -19.47
CA THR A 19 -4.73 -21.02 -18.47
C THR A 19 -5.59 -20.25 -17.47
N LEU A 20 -6.58 -19.49 -17.97
CA LEU A 20 -7.54 -18.79 -17.12
C LEU A 20 -8.27 -19.76 -16.18
N ARG A 21 -8.75 -20.88 -16.70
CA ARG A 21 -9.41 -21.93 -15.91
C ARG A 21 -8.50 -22.48 -14.81
N ASN A 22 -7.23 -22.73 -15.12
CA ASN A 22 -6.28 -23.25 -14.14
C ASN A 22 -5.99 -22.21 -13.04
N LYS A 23 -5.83 -20.95 -13.40
CA LYS A 23 -5.62 -19.84 -12.45
C LYS A 23 -6.84 -19.58 -11.57
N ALA A 24 -8.05 -19.61 -12.14
CA ALA A 24 -9.29 -19.49 -11.40
C ALA A 24 -9.47 -20.68 -10.42
N ARG A 25 -9.13 -21.91 -10.85
CA ARG A 25 -9.13 -23.08 -9.98
C ARG A 25 -8.11 -22.98 -8.84
N ALA A 26 -6.96 -22.36 -9.09
CA ALA A 26 -5.93 -22.11 -8.07
C ALA A 26 -6.29 -20.95 -7.13
N GLY A 27 -7.34 -20.17 -7.42
CA GLY A 27 -7.73 -19.00 -6.65
C GLY A 27 -6.86 -17.76 -6.92
N GLU A 28 -6.04 -17.76 -7.98
CA GLU A 28 -5.20 -16.62 -8.36
C GLU A 28 -6.02 -15.51 -9.04
N ILE A 29 -7.02 -15.89 -9.83
CA ILE A 29 -7.92 -14.97 -10.53
C ILE A 29 -9.32 -15.09 -9.92
N PRO A 30 -9.99 -13.97 -9.57
CA PRO A 30 -11.33 -14.00 -9.01
C PRO A 30 -12.32 -14.56 -10.03
N GLY A 31 -12.97 -15.67 -9.68
CA GLY A 31 -13.98 -16.32 -10.50
C GLY A 31 -14.70 -17.41 -9.71
N ALA A 32 -15.96 -17.64 -10.04
CA ALA A 32 -16.79 -18.65 -9.38
C ALA A 32 -17.12 -19.79 -10.34
N LYS A 33 -17.04 -21.02 -9.84
CA LYS A 33 -17.52 -22.19 -10.58
C LYS A 33 -18.99 -22.42 -10.25
N ILE A 34 -19.87 -22.15 -11.21
CA ILE A 34 -21.32 -22.32 -11.06
C ILE A 34 -21.74 -23.53 -11.92
N GLY A 35 -21.99 -24.65 -11.23
CA GLY A 35 -22.26 -25.93 -11.90
C GLY A 35 -21.08 -26.40 -12.75
N LYS A 36 -21.28 -26.50 -14.07
CA LYS A 36 -20.25 -26.94 -15.03
C LYS A 36 -19.45 -25.78 -15.62
N SER A 37 -19.94 -24.54 -15.48
CA SER A 37 -19.36 -23.36 -16.11
C SER A 37 -18.58 -22.50 -15.11
N TRP A 38 -17.61 -21.76 -15.62
CA TRP A 38 -16.91 -20.71 -14.86
C TRP A 38 -17.55 -19.37 -15.19
N VAL A 39 -17.83 -18.59 -14.15
CA VAL A 39 -18.42 -17.26 -14.27
C VAL A 39 -17.50 -16.26 -13.59
N PHE A 40 -17.21 -15.17 -14.29
CA PHE A 40 -16.35 -14.10 -13.84
C PHE A 40 -17.13 -12.80 -13.78
N LEU A 41 -16.87 -11.99 -12.77
CA LEU A 41 -17.39 -10.62 -12.74
C LEU A 41 -16.39 -9.72 -13.46
N GLU A 42 -16.88 -8.94 -14.42
CA GLU A 42 -16.04 -8.01 -15.19
C GLU A 42 -15.30 -7.04 -14.26
N VAL A 43 -15.98 -6.54 -13.23
CA VAL A 43 -15.40 -5.62 -12.23
C VAL A 43 -14.24 -6.26 -11.46
N ASP A 44 -14.37 -7.52 -11.05
CA ASP A 44 -13.34 -8.22 -10.30
C ASP A 44 -12.11 -8.52 -11.17
N LEU A 45 -12.33 -8.83 -12.46
CA LEU A 45 -11.22 -9.00 -13.40
C LEU A 45 -10.46 -7.69 -13.61
N ILE A 46 -11.16 -6.57 -13.74
CA ILE A 46 -10.53 -5.25 -13.87
C ILE A 46 -9.77 -4.90 -12.58
N GLU A 47 -10.35 -5.18 -11.41
CA GLU A 47 -9.67 -4.99 -10.13
C GLU A 47 -8.42 -5.86 -10.01
N HIS A 48 -8.49 -7.11 -10.47
CA HIS A 48 -7.33 -7.99 -10.56
C HIS A 48 -6.22 -7.36 -11.42
N ILE A 49 -6.54 -6.85 -12.61
CA ILE A 49 -5.57 -6.14 -13.47
C ILE A 49 -4.96 -4.95 -12.72
N ARG A 50 -5.78 -4.16 -12.01
CA ARG A 50 -5.31 -3.01 -11.22
C ARG A 50 -4.35 -3.42 -10.12
N SER A 51 -4.61 -4.55 -9.47
CA SER A 51 -3.72 -5.07 -8.41
C SER A 51 -2.35 -5.50 -8.93
N GLN A 52 -2.22 -5.83 -10.22
CA GLN A 52 -0.96 -6.19 -10.87
C GLN A 52 -0.09 -4.99 -11.22
N TYR A 53 -0.63 -3.77 -11.16
CA TYR A 53 0.19 -2.58 -11.31
C TYR A 53 1.18 -2.56 -10.14
N ALA A 54 2.48 -2.67 -10.45
CA ALA A 54 3.50 -2.24 -9.49
C ALA A 54 3.10 -0.84 -9.01
N PRO A 55 3.16 -0.56 -7.69
CA PRO A 55 2.82 0.76 -7.20
C PRO A 55 3.66 1.75 -7.98
N ARG A 56 3.03 2.48 -8.91
CA ARG A 56 3.61 3.68 -9.47
C ARG A 56 3.60 4.61 -8.28
N VAL A 57 4.74 4.64 -7.57
CA VAL A 57 4.96 5.60 -6.50
C VAL A 57 4.93 6.96 -7.17
N MET A 58 3.73 7.51 -7.35
CA MET A 58 3.55 8.94 -7.21
C MET A 58 4.04 9.21 -5.80
N GLN A 59 5.17 9.90 -5.68
CA GLN A 59 5.65 10.45 -4.41
C GLN A 59 4.61 11.45 -3.89
N GLY A 60 3.53 10.96 -3.29
CA GLY A 60 2.38 11.81 -2.97
C GLY A 60 1.38 11.25 -1.98
N GLU A 61 1.46 9.98 -1.58
CA GLU A 61 0.65 9.47 -0.46
C GLU A 61 1.55 8.71 0.50
N GLN A 62 2.08 9.46 1.48
CA GLN A 62 2.59 8.86 2.70
C GLN A 62 1.43 8.17 3.41
N LYS A 63 1.25 6.88 3.18
CA LYS A 63 0.78 6.02 4.26
C LYS A 63 1.91 6.03 5.28
N GLU A 64 1.80 6.89 6.28
CA GLU A 64 2.71 6.96 7.43
C GLU A 64 2.99 5.53 7.91
N LYS A 65 4.16 5.01 7.53
CA LYS A 65 4.74 3.88 8.22
C LYS A 65 5.19 4.44 9.57
N SER A 66 4.28 4.30 10.52
CA SER A 66 4.49 4.17 11.95
C SER A 66 5.96 4.13 12.39
N LEU A 67 6.27 5.01 13.34
CA LEU A 67 7.44 4.98 14.22
C LEU A 67 8.79 5.14 13.53
N CYS A 68 9.19 6.39 13.37
CA CYS A 68 10.59 6.77 13.43
C CYS A 68 11.23 6.20 14.71
N HIS A 69 12.10 5.21 14.59
CA HIS A 69 12.87 4.64 15.71
C HIS A 69 14.02 5.55 16.19
N SER A 70 13.96 6.85 15.90
CA SER A 70 14.93 7.84 16.38
C SER A 70 14.62 8.27 17.82
N THR A 71 14.45 7.32 18.72
CA THR A 71 14.57 7.55 20.16
C THR A 71 15.78 6.79 20.66
N ASN A 72 16.96 7.27 20.26
CA ASN A 72 18.16 7.09 21.05
C ASN A 72 18.82 8.46 21.23
N ALA A 73 18.10 9.36 21.90
CA ALA A 73 18.72 10.49 22.59
C ALA A 73 19.52 9.94 23.77
N LYS A 74 20.61 9.23 23.50
CA LYS A 74 21.66 9.03 24.49
C LYS A 74 22.44 10.33 24.50
N THR A 75 22.05 11.27 25.36
CA THR A 75 22.82 12.48 25.63
C THR A 75 24.24 12.05 25.95
N ARG A 76 25.18 12.29 25.02
CA ARG A 76 26.60 12.22 25.32
C ARG A 76 26.85 13.19 26.47
N LEU A 77 27.43 12.69 27.56
CA LEU A 77 27.71 13.45 28.78
C LEU A 77 28.75 14.56 28.59
N THR A 78 29.39 14.65 27.43
CA THR A 78 30.38 15.68 27.12
C THR A 78 30.41 15.89 25.61
N GLY A 79 30.15 17.13 25.16
CA GLY A 79 30.26 17.46 23.73
C GLY A 79 29.34 18.58 23.22
N GLY A 80 28.70 19.36 24.09
CA GLY A 80 27.99 20.56 23.67
C GLY A 80 28.36 21.72 24.56
N SER A 81 29.01 22.75 23.99
CA SER A 81 29.06 24.05 24.65
C SER A 81 27.64 24.62 24.60
N SER A 82 26.84 24.36 25.64
CA SER A 82 25.57 25.06 25.81
C SER A 82 25.89 26.52 26.11
N SER A 83 25.95 27.35 25.07
CA SER A 83 25.86 28.78 25.26
C SER A 83 24.51 29.05 25.91
N THR A 84 24.52 29.34 27.21
CA THR A 84 23.35 29.62 28.06
C THR A 84 22.41 30.64 27.40
N THR A 85 22.97 31.51 26.57
CA THR A 85 22.30 32.55 25.80
C THR A 85 21.27 32.00 24.80
N TRP A 86 21.58 30.92 24.09
CA TRP A 86 20.67 30.36 23.08
C TRP A 86 19.57 29.49 23.71
N ALA A 87 19.89 28.75 24.76
CA ALA A 87 18.90 27.91 25.46
C ALA A 87 17.73 28.73 26.02
N ARG A 88 17.99 29.95 26.49
CA ARG A 88 16.95 30.87 26.99
C ARG A 88 16.03 31.37 25.86
N ARG A 89 16.61 31.74 24.70
CA ARG A 89 15.86 32.23 23.54
C ARG A 89 14.95 31.16 22.95
N TYR A 90 15.42 29.91 22.90
CA TYR A 90 14.58 28.80 22.45
C TYR A 90 13.39 28.53 23.39
N LYS A 91 13.59 28.61 24.71
CA LYS A 91 12.49 28.45 25.68
C LYS A 91 11.45 29.56 25.57
N GLU A 92 11.89 30.81 25.37
CA GLU A 92 10.98 31.95 25.12
C GLU A 92 10.19 31.76 23.82
N ALA A 93 10.85 31.38 22.71
CA ALA A 93 10.19 31.18 21.43
C ALA A 93 9.17 30.03 21.45
N LEU A 94 9.43 28.98 22.24
CA LEU A 94 8.53 27.84 22.41
C LEU A 94 7.43 28.07 23.45
N GLY A 95 7.38 29.24 24.11
CA GLY A 95 6.32 29.61 25.04
C GLY A 95 6.23 28.72 26.29
N LEU A 96 7.31 28.02 26.66
CA LEU A 96 7.30 27.12 27.81
C LEU A 96 7.35 27.93 29.10
N LYS A 97 6.23 27.97 29.82
CA LYS A 97 6.17 28.53 31.19
C LYS A 97 7.05 27.68 32.11
N THR A 98 8.15 28.26 32.57
CA THR A 98 8.90 27.74 33.70
C THR A 98 8.12 28.06 34.97
N SER A 99 7.50 27.05 35.60
CA SER A 99 7.03 27.15 36.99
C SER A 99 8.19 27.14 37.96
#